data_AF-A0A7X9GR22-F1
#
_entry.id   AF-A0A7X9GR22-F1
#
_cell.length_a   1.000
_cell.length_b   1.000
_cell.length_c   1.000
_cell.angle_alpha   90.00
_cell.angle_beta   90.00
_cell.angle_gamma   90.00
#
_symmetry.space_group_name_H-M   'P 1'
#
loop_
_entity.id
_entity.type
_entity.pdbx_description
1 polymer ?
#
loop_
_entity_poly.entity_id
_entity_poly.type
_entity_poly.pdbx_seq_one_letter_code
_entity_poly.pdbx_strand_id
1 'polypeptide(L)'
;MSYPGYPFFKEIRSTELDKVAEEILRDWFPVGLETPQAIPIRKIAEEFLQLKIISDYRLSANNDVIGAIALNDGIVDIYDDEIEQYVAYDISYGTILIDFWEYHEGRINNTIAHECVHWKLHRSYFQRQKHLEKEKNVVFRCPVTQEEGLERKNRPWTIEEKMEWQAKELAPRILMPRKMVIQIIEKNIKENNHNLNSVEDITRVVDLVAEVFQVSKQSASIRLQELGYDEAALVYNDWDYRPRRNKHRRWDNERAPLKKTPIKIKQSTYEIPISDAFKEFQENINFRNACLSGNLVFIENRLVINNHKYVEITEHGMQLTEYAQENPSKCALEFSWQFVRRENRLSKSIADIIFRYEQGNYKTLYQYDDSLENKEKYNKLLSEDMSIYMEERKQLVSLDFRDALVKLMDNRNITVEKLSELSQVGTKTIQRLRNLETYEYKHATLVAICIGLRLDFASSMLLFSKAGLTFNNSNLHNAYQFLLSICFNYSIIECNKYLEDHQFPSLGTDKI
;
A
#
# COMPACT_ATOMS: atom_id res chain seq x y z
N MET A 1 12.93 -34.43 22.51
CA MET A 1 13.89 -35.05 21.56
C MET A 1 13.98 -34.12 20.37
N SER A 2 15.19 -33.74 19.94
CA SER A 2 15.40 -32.95 18.71
C SER A 2 14.94 -33.76 17.49
N TYR A 3 14.20 -33.14 16.58
CA TYR A 3 13.71 -33.80 15.36
C TYR A 3 14.92 -34.20 14.48
N PRO A 4 15.01 -35.46 14.01
CA PRO A 4 16.11 -35.86 13.12
C PRO A 4 16.05 -35.02 11.84
N GLY A 5 17.05 -34.15 11.64
CA GLY A 5 17.14 -33.22 10.50
C GLY A 5 17.11 -31.73 10.87
N TYR A 6 16.59 -31.35 12.04
CA TYR A 6 16.44 -29.94 12.44
C TYR A 6 16.84 -29.70 13.91
N PRO A 7 18.12 -29.40 14.21
CA PRO A 7 18.62 -29.28 15.58
C PRO A 7 18.09 -28.06 16.36
N PHE A 8 17.27 -27.21 15.73
CA PHE A 8 16.87 -25.88 16.23
C PHE A 8 15.37 -25.75 16.48
N PHE A 9 14.60 -26.83 16.31
CA PHE A 9 13.19 -26.91 16.67
C PHE A 9 12.99 -28.00 17.73
N LYS A 10 12.34 -27.63 18.84
CA LYS A 10 11.97 -28.56 19.92
C LYS A 10 10.45 -28.71 19.93
N GLU A 11 9.98 -29.86 19.49
CA GLU A 11 8.57 -30.21 19.61
C GLU A 11 8.17 -30.39 21.09
N ILE A 12 6.99 -29.88 21.44
CA ILE A 12 6.42 -29.90 22.79
C ILE A 12 5.19 -30.80 22.72
N ARG A 13 5.10 -31.76 23.64
CA ARG A 13 3.91 -32.64 23.72
C ARG A 13 2.78 -31.89 24.40
N SER A 14 1.54 -32.23 24.04
CA SER A 14 0.33 -31.66 24.67
C SER A 14 0.36 -31.77 26.20
N THR A 15 0.87 -32.88 26.74
CA THR A 15 0.99 -33.13 28.18
C THR A 15 2.02 -32.23 28.89
N GLU A 16 2.91 -31.57 28.15
CA GLU A 16 3.99 -30.73 28.69
C GLU A 16 3.67 -29.23 28.62
N LEU A 17 2.56 -28.84 27.98
CA LEU A 17 2.25 -27.43 27.68
C LEU A 17 2.21 -26.54 28.92
N ASP A 18 1.52 -26.96 29.98
CA ASP A 18 1.45 -26.20 31.24
C ASP A 18 2.82 -26.06 31.90
N LYS A 19 3.61 -27.13 31.92
CA LYS A 19 4.97 -27.10 32.48
C LYS A 19 5.86 -26.13 31.70
N VAL A 20 5.82 -26.17 30.37
CA VAL A 20 6.61 -25.28 29.52
C VAL A 20 6.15 -23.82 29.66
N ALA A 21 4.83 -23.58 29.73
CA ALA A 21 4.29 -22.24 29.97
C ALA A 21 4.75 -21.68 31.33
N GLU A 22 4.75 -22.49 32.38
CA GLU A 22 5.27 -22.12 33.71
C GLU A 22 6.79 -21.88 33.70
N GLU A 23 7.57 -22.67 32.94
CA GLU A 23 9.02 -22.44 32.76
C GLU A 23 9.28 -21.10 32.07
N ILE A 24 8.55 -20.80 31.00
CA ILE A 24 8.65 -19.51 30.29
C ILE A 24 8.26 -18.35 31.23
N LEU A 25 7.15 -18.48 31.94
CA LEU A 25 6.67 -17.43 32.84
C LEU A 25 7.60 -17.24 34.04
N ARG A 26 8.28 -18.30 34.51
CA ARG A 26 9.29 -18.19 35.55
C ARG A 26 10.48 -17.34 35.13
N ASP A 27 10.86 -17.38 33.85
CA ASP A 27 11.89 -16.48 33.31
C ASP A 27 11.37 -15.04 33.19
N TRP A 28 10.12 -14.86 32.73
CA TRP A 28 9.58 -13.55 32.35
C TRP A 28 9.02 -12.75 33.52
N PHE A 29 8.25 -13.41 34.40
CA PHE A 29 7.51 -12.79 35.48
C PHE A 29 7.17 -13.80 36.60
N PRO A 30 8.16 -14.17 37.45
CA PRO A 30 8.01 -15.22 38.46
C PRO A 30 6.83 -15.03 39.41
N VAL A 31 6.53 -13.78 39.80
CA VAL A 31 5.44 -13.44 40.73
C VAL A 31 4.06 -13.85 40.19
N GLY A 32 3.92 -13.95 38.86
CA GLY A 32 2.72 -14.47 38.21
C GLY A 32 2.43 -15.95 38.51
N LEU A 33 3.38 -16.69 39.10
CA LEU A 33 3.22 -18.09 39.53
C LEU A 33 2.92 -18.22 41.04
N GLU A 34 2.93 -17.12 41.78
CA GLU A 34 2.76 -17.11 43.23
C GLU A 34 1.37 -16.63 43.66
N THR A 35 0.89 -15.56 43.01
CA THR A 35 -0.40 -14.92 43.32
C THR A 35 -1.24 -14.74 42.05
N PRO A 36 -2.55 -15.09 42.06
CA PRO A 36 -3.43 -14.85 40.92
C PRO A 36 -3.50 -13.36 40.57
N GLN A 37 -3.02 -13.03 39.37
CA GLN A 37 -2.98 -11.66 38.85
C GLN A 37 -2.84 -11.68 37.32
N ALA A 38 -3.22 -10.58 36.69
CA ALA A 38 -2.95 -10.35 35.28
C ALA A 38 -1.44 -10.35 35.01
N ILE A 39 -1.04 -11.10 33.98
CA ILE A 39 0.34 -11.11 33.51
C ILE A 39 0.55 -9.86 32.65
N PRO A 40 1.49 -8.96 32.99
CA PRO A 40 1.68 -7.69 32.27
C PRO A 40 2.44 -7.93 30.95
N ILE A 41 1.84 -8.70 30.03
CA ILE A 41 2.53 -9.27 28.87
C ILE A 41 3.07 -8.19 27.91
N ARG A 42 2.39 -7.06 27.77
CA ARG A 42 2.89 -5.91 27.01
C ARG A 42 4.21 -5.38 27.59
N LYS A 43 4.28 -5.19 28.90
CA LYS A 43 5.52 -4.74 29.57
C LYS A 43 6.62 -5.79 29.46
N ILE A 44 6.28 -7.08 29.58
CA ILE A 44 7.23 -8.17 29.37
C ILE A 44 7.81 -8.11 27.95
N ALA A 45 6.96 -7.91 26.93
CA ALA A 45 7.39 -7.79 25.55
C ALA A 45 8.32 -6.58 25.35
N GLU A 46 7.89 -5.39 25.78
CA GLU A 46 8.60 -4.13 25.53
C GLU A 46 9.86 -3.97 26.39
N GLU A 47 9.80 -4.27 27.69
CA GLU A 47 10.88 -3.98 28.65
C GLU A 47 11.83 -5.16 28.85
N PHE A 48 11.32 -6.40 28.92
CA PHE A 48 12.14 -7.59 29.20
C PHE A 48 12.64 -8.26 27.92
N LEU A 49 11.75 -8.49 26.94
CA LEU A 49 12.11 -9.11 25.66
C LEU A 49 12.68 -8.10 24.64
N GLN A 50 12.60 -6.80 24.95
CA GLN A 50 13.06 -5.69 24.11
C GLN A 50 12.41 -5.68 22.71
N LEU A 51 11.12 -5.99 22.66
CA LEU A 51 10.32 -6.00 21.44
C LEU A 51 9.61 -4.66 21.23
N LYS A 52 9.46 -4.25 19.98
CA LYS A 52 8.64 -3.11 19.60
C LYS A 52 7.22 -3.58 19.29
N ILE A 53 6.18 -2.91 19.80
CA ILE A 53 4.79 -3.21 19.45
C ILE A 53 4.21 -2.05 18.63
N ILE A 54 3.55 -2.37 17.52
CA ILE A 54 2.84 -1.41 16.66
C ILE A 54 1.42 -1.95 16.44
N SER A 55 0.40 -1.11 16.67
CA SER A 55 -1.02 -1.51 16.61
C SER A 55 -1.90 -0.57 15.76
N ASP A 56 -1.28 0.27 14.94
CA ASP A 56 -1.98 1.33 14.20
C ASP A 56 -2.44 0.89 12.80
N TYR A 57 -2.20 -0.37 12.43
CA TYR A 57 -2.30 -0.87 11.07
C TYR A 57 -3.31 -1.97 10.89
N ARG A 58 -3.95 -1.97 9.73
CA ARG A 58 -4.78 -3.08 9.28
C ARG A 58 -3.89 -4.11 8.57
N LEU A 59 -3.72 -5.28 9.16
CA LEU A 59 -2.84 -6.33 8.64
C LEU A 59 -3.50 -7.10 7.50
N SER A 60 -4.84 -7.14 7.44
CA SER A 60 -5.53 -7.72 6.29
C SER A 60 -6.92 -7.17 5.99
N ALA A 61 -7.29 -7.22 4.71
CA ALA A 61 -8.58 -6.75 4.17
C ALA A 61 -9.78 -7.49 4.76
N ASN A 62 -9.60 -8.75 5.16
CA ASN A 62 -10.66 -9.63 5.65
C ASN A 62 -10.60 -9.86 7.17
N ASN A 63 -9.68 -9.20 7.87
CA ASN A 63 -9.39 -9.38 9.30
C ASN A 63 -9.07 -10.86 9.62
N ASP A 64 -8.38 -11.53 8.70
CA ASP A 64 -7.88 -12.90 8.82
C ASP A 64 -6.43 -12.98 9.32
N VAL A 65 -5.81 -11.84 9.66
CA VAL A 65 -4.52 -11.76 10.36
C VAL A 65 -4.71 -10.87 11.59
N ILE A 66 -4.47 -11.39 12.80
CA ILE A 66 -4.64 -10.63 14.06
C ILE A 66 -3.30 -10.07 14.56
N GLY A 67 -2.20 -10.76 14.26
CA GLY A 67 -0.86 -10.37 14.67
C GLY A 67 0.21 -10.87 13.72
N ALA A 68 1.41 -10.31 13.85
CA ALA A 68 2.60 -10.78 13.18
C ALA A 68 3.84 -10.40 13.98
N ILE A 69 4.93 -11.14 13.79
CA ILE A 69 6.24 -10.80 14.37
C ILE A 69 7.36 -10.84 13.33
N ALA A 70 8.15 -9.78 13.31
CA ALA A 70 9.35 -9.67 12.51
C ALA A 70 10.51 -10.43 13.16
N LEU A 71 10.74 -11.67 12.70
CA LEU A 71 11.87 -12.51 13.15
C LEU A 71 13.16 -12.22 12.38
N ASN A 72 13.10 -11.33 11.39
CA ASN A 72 14.22 -10.72 10.68
C ASN A 72 13.82 -9.30 10.24
N ASP A 73 14.80 -8.44 9.96
CA ASP A 73 14.53 -7.23 9.17
C ASP A 73 13.97 -7.63 7.81
N GLY A 74 12.98 -6.89 7.33
CA GLY A 74 12.38 -7.16 6.04
C GLY A 74 11.21 -6.25 5.70
N ILE A 75 10.34 -6.74 4.83
CA ILE A 75 9.13 -6.05 4.38
C ILE A 75 7.92 -6.83 4.90
N VAL A 76 6.80 -6.15 5.15
CA VAL A 76 5.50 -6.73 5.49
C VAL A 76 4.41 -6.06 4.65
N ASP A 77 3.38 -6.80 4.23
CA ASP A 77 2.22 -6.16 3.62
C ASP A 77 1.28 -5.67 4.71
N ILE A 78 0.82 -4.44 4.55
CA ILE A 78 -0.21 -3.83 5.36
C ILE A 78 -1.32 -3.40 4.41
N TYR A 79 -2.57 -3.64 4.78
CA TYR A 79 -3.70 -3.25 3.98
C TYR A 79 -4.00 -1.76 4.17
N ASP A 80 -4.02 -1.01 3.08
CA ASP A 80 -4.40 0.40 3.05
C ASP A 80 -5.85 0.52 2.59
N ASP A 81 -6.71 1.06 3.47
CA ASP A 81 -8.14 1.24 3.22
C ASP A 81 -8.44 2.36 2.20
N GLU A 82 -7.53 3.34 2.01
CA GLU A 82 -7.76 4.46 1.09
C GLU A 82 -7.60 4.02 -0.37
N ILE A 83 -6.60 3.18 -0.65
CA ILE A 83 -6.33 2.66 -2.00
C ILE A 83 -6.82 1.22 -2.21
N GLU A 84 -7.43 0.62 -1.18
CA GLU A 84 -7.91 -0.76 -1.14
C GLU A 84 -6.87 -1.79 -1.60
N GLN A 85 -5.59 -1.61 -1.25
CA GLN A 85 -4.50 -2.49 -1.69
C GLN A 85 -3.51 -2.79 -0.55
N TYR A 86 -2.79 -3.91 -0.69
CA TYR A 86 -1.69 -4.28 0.19
C TYR A 86 -0.42 -3.52 -0.17
N VAL A 87 0.04 -2.67 0.74
CA VAL A 87 1.26 -1.87 0.62
C VAL A 87 2.38 -2.53 1.40
N ALA A 88 3.57 -2.59 0.80
CA ALA A 88 4.76 -3.14 1.42
C ALA A 88 5.42 -2.09 2.33
N TYR A 89 5.66 -2.46 3.59
CA TYR A 89 6.29 -1.64 4.63
C TYR A 89 7.58 -2.29 5.12
N ASP A 90 8.65 -1.50 5.26
CA ASP A 90 9.84 -1.95 5.95
C ASP A 90 9.55 -2.16 7.45
N ILE A 91 10.01 -3.28 7.98
CA ILE A 91 9.88 -3.66 9.37
C ILE A 91 11.21 -4.14 9.93
N SER A 92 11.53 -3.66 11.12
CA SER A 92 12.73 -4.05 11.85
C SER A 92 12.53 -5.35 12.61
N TYR A 93 13.60 -6.15 12.71
CA TYR A 93 13.70 -7.29 13.60
C TYR A 93 13.23 -6.96 15.02
N GLY A 94 12.47 -7.87 15.64
CA GLY A 94 11.94 -7.68 16.99
C GLY A 94 10.74 -6.73 17.04
N THR A 95 9.97 -6.63 15.96
CA THR A 95 8.73 -5.85 15.92
C THR A 95 7.51 -6.77 15.87
N ILE A 96 6.61 -6.61 16.82
CA ILE A 96 5.26 -7.19 16.84
C ILE A 96 4.30 -6.19 16.19
N LEU A 97 3.49 -6.69 15.26
CA LEU A 97 2.35 -5.99 14.69
C LEU A 97 1.07 -6.58 15.27
N ILE A 98 0.13 -5.72 15.62
CA ILE A 98 -1.22 -6.09 16.05
C ILE A 98 -2.20 -5.41 15.11
N ASP A 99 -3.20 -6.15 14.64
CA ASP A 99 -4.23 -5.58 13.78
C ASP A 99 -5.05 -4.52 14.53
N PHE A 100 -5.24 -3.36 13.89
CA PHE A 100 -5.97 -2.21 14.43
C PHE A 100 -7.40 -2.55 14.88
N TRP A 101 -8.06 -3.53 14.28
CA TRP A 101 -9.42 -3.92 14.66
C TRP A 101 -9.49 -4.71 15.96
N GLU A 102 -8.35 -5.11 16.54
CA GLU A 102 -8.32 -5.79 17.83
C GLU A 102 -8.37 -4.76 18.96
N TYR A 103 -9.57 -4.50 19.47
CA TYR A 103 -9.82 -3.51 20.55
C TYR A 103 -10.10 -4.15 21.91
N HIS A 104 -10.20 -5.49 21.99
CA HIS A 104 -10.41 -6.17 23.25
C HIS A 104 -9.07 -6.45 23.92
N GLU A 105 -8.81 -5.80 25.05
CA GLU A 105 -7.54 -5.91 25.79
C GLU A 105 -7.10 -7.36 26.04
N GLY A 106 -8.03 -8.23 26.41
CA GLY A 106 -7.74 -9.66 26.62
C GLY A 106 -7.35 -10.43 25.35
N ARG A 107 -7.81 -10.03 24.17
CA ARG A 107 -7.39 -10.59 22.89
C ARG A 107 -6.04 -10.02 22.47
N ILE A 108 -5.83 -8.71 22.62
CA ILE A 108 -4.52 -8.05 22.43
C ILE A 108 -3.45 -8.74 23.28
N ASN A 109 -3.73 -8.98 24.56
CA ASN A 109 -2.81 -9.67 25.47
C ASN A 109 -2.48 -11.08 24.99
N ASN A 110 -3.47 -11.83 24.50
CA ASN A 110 -3.27 -13.15 23.93
C ASN A 110 -2.39 -13.12 22.67
N THR A 111 -2.67 -12.19 21.74
CA THR A 111 -1.84 -11.99 20.54
C THR A 111 -0.41 -11.63 20.90
N ILE A 112 -0.18 -10.69 21.84
CA ILE A 112 1.17 -10.36 22.29
C ILE A 112 1.86 -11.59 22.90
N ALA A 113 1.16 -12.36 23.75
CA ALA A 113 1.71 -13.58 24.34
C ALA A 113 2.10 -14.61 23.27
N HIS A 114 1.25 -14.80 22.25
CA HIS A 114 1.49 -15.66 21.10
C HIS A 114 2.76 -15.26 20.35
N GLU A 115 2.88 -13.99 19.98
CA GLU A 115 4.06 -13.49 19.28
C GLU A 115 5.33 -13.55 20.15
N CYS A 116 5.21 -13.35 21.46
CA CYS A 116 6.32 -13.54 22.41
C CYS A 116 6.79 -15.01 22.47
N VAL A 117 5.88 -15.98 22.31
CA VAL A 117 6.26 -17.40 22.20
C VAL A 117 7.04 -17.66 20.92
N HIS A 118 6.61 -17.11 19.77
CA HIS A 118 7.39 -17.16 18.54
C HIS A 118 8.79 -16.56 18.71
N TRP A 119 8.89 -15.41 19.39
CA TRP A 119 10.17 -14.81 19.70
C TRP A 119 11.07 -15.72 20.55
N LYS A 120 10.54 -16.29 21.64
CA LYS A 120 11.35 -17.08 22.58
C LYS A 120 11.75 -18.44 22.01
N LEU A 121 10.84 -19.13 21.32
CA LEU A 121 11.03 -20.53 20.93
C LEU A 121 11.42 -20.70 19.46
N HIS A 122 10.95 -19.82 18.57
CA HIS A 122 11.01 -20.07 17.12
C HIS A 122 12.03 -19.18 16.40
N ARG A 123 12.48 -18.05 16.98
CA ARG A 123 13.40 -17.10 16.33
C ARG A 123 14.67 -17.73 15.74
N SER A 124 15.29 -18.69 16.44
CA SER A 124 16.55 -19.30 16.03
C SER A 124 16.42 -20.16 14.78
N TYR A 125 15.24 -20.73 14.54
CA TYR A 125 14.94 -21.47 13.32
C TYR A 125 14.94 -20.53 12.11
N PHE A 126 14.24 -19.39 12.21
CA PHE A 126 14.12 -18.42 11.12
C PHE A 126 15.41 -17.65 10.83
N GLN A 127 16.20 -17.35 11.86
CA GLN A 127 17.54 -16.78 11.68
C GLN A 127 18.44 -17.70 10.86
N ARG A 128 18.35 -19.02 11.09
CA ARG A 128 19.13 -20.00 10.33
C ARG A 128 18.64 -20.17 8.89
N GLN A 129 17.33 -20.22 8.65
CA GLN A 129 16.79 -20.29 7.29
C GLN A 129 17.29 -19.12 6.42
N LYS A 130 17.26 -17.89 6.96
CA LYS A 130 17.81 -16.70 6.27
C LYS A 130 19.26 -16.89 5.82
N HIS A 131 20.11 -17.48 6.66
CA HIS A 131 21.51 -17.74 6.31
C HIS A 131 21.70 -18.82 5.25
N LEU A 132 20.84 -19.85 5.23
CA LEU A 132 20.94 -20.98 4.30
C LEU A 132 20.33 -20.67 2.92
N GLU A 133 19.21 -19.95 2.89
CA GLU A 133 18.41 -19.75 1.68
C GLU A 133 18.82 -18.48 0.91
N LYS A 134 19.74 -17.65 1.45
CA LYS A 134 20.11 -16.30 0.94
C LYS A 134 18.89 -15.39 0.71
N GLU A 135 17.73 -15.75 1.24
CA GLU A 135 16.51 -14.98 1.10
C GLU A 135 16.52 -13.78 2.04
N LYS A 136 16.17 -12.64 1.46
CA LYS A 136 16.00 -11.40 2.19
C LYS A 136 14.52 -11.34 2.57
N ASN A 137 14.26 -11.18 3.86
CA ASN A 137 12.97 -10.79 4.44
C ASN A 137 12.05 -11.97 4.78
N VAL A 138 11.98 -12.30 6.08
CA VAL A 138 11.03 -13.27 6.63
C VAL A 138 10.26 -12.59 7.77
N VAL A 139 8.98 -12.33 7.55
CA VAL A 139 8.03 -11.87 8.58
C VAL A 139 7.03 -12.99 8.85
N PHE A 140 6.84 -13.37 10.11
CA PHE A 140 5.92 -14.45 10.49
C PHE A 140 4.54 -13.85 10.74
N ARG A 141 3.52 -14.23 9.95
CA ARG A 141 2.13 -13.75 10.08
C ARG A 141 1.28 -14.81 10.77
N CYS A 142 0.42 -14.38 11.68
CA CYS A 142 -0.53 -15.23 12.39
C CYS A 142 -1.91 -15.20 11.71
N PRO A 143 -2.32 -16.24 10.96
CA PRO A 143 -3.67 -16.32 10.41
C PRO A 143 -4.71 -16.63 11.49
N VAL A 144 -5.92 -16.07 11.37
CA VAL A 144 -7.08 -16.30 12.26
C VAL A 144 -7.56 -17.74 12.23
N THR A 145 -7.45 -18.39 11.07
CA THR A 145 -7.85 -19.78 10.88
C THR A 145 -6.81 -20.52 10.08
N GLN A 146 -6.27 -21.56 10.70
CA GLN A 146 -5.60 -22.64 10.02
C GLN A 146 -6.66 -23.47 9.26
N GLU A 147 -6.67 -23.49 7.91
CA GLU A 147 -7.69 -24.19 7.12
C GLU A 147 -7.80 -25.68 7.50
N GLU A 148 -8.88 -26.12 8.13
CA GLU A 148 -9.19 -27.53 8.41
C GLU A 148 -9.85 -28.24 7.21
N GLY A 149 -9.25 -28.10 6.02
CA GLY A 149 -9.76 -28.73 4.80
C GLY A 149 -9.56 -30.26 4.76
N LEU A 150 -10.33 -30.96 3.92
CA LEU A 150 -10.19 -32.42 3.69
C LEU A 150 -8.77 -32.83 3.26
N GLU A 151 -8.03 -31.97 2.56
CA GLU A 151 -6.64 -32.20 2.17
C GLU A 151 -5.66 -32.22 3.36
N ARG A 152 -5.98 -31.55 4.48
CA ARG A 152 -5.14 -31.56 5.68
C ARG A 152 -5.08 -32.91 6.38
N LYS A 153 -6.14 -33.71 6.31
CA LYS A 153 -6.23 -34.98 7.06
C LYS A 153 -5.19 -36.02 6.62
N ASN A 154 -4.55 -35.84 5.46
CA ASN A 154 -3.67 -36.84 4.85
C ASN A 154 -2.18 -36.46 4.77
N ARG A 155 -1.74 -35.33 5.35
CA ARG A 155 -0.31 -34.96 5.34
C ARG A 155 0.26 -34.68 6.73
N PRO A 156 1.56 -34.96 6.97
CA PRO A 156 2.22 -34.54 8.19
C PRO A 156 2.25 -33.00 8.28
N TRP A 157 2.18 -32.51 9.53
CA TRP A 157 2.33 -31.09 9.81
C TRP A 157 3.75 -30.62 9.48
N THR A 158 3.84 -29.47 8.82
CA THR A 158 5.09 -28.73 8.61
C THR A 158 5.66 -28.25 9.94
N ILE A 159 6.93 -27.84 9.95
CA ILE A 159 7.57 -27.31 11.16
C ILE A 159 6.86 -26.03 11.60
N GLU A 160 6.51 -25.19 10.63
CA GLU A 160 5.81 -23.92 10.79
C GLU A 160 4.42 -24.11 11.41
N GLU A 161 3.66 -25.12 10.97
CA GLU A 161 2.36 -25.47 11.58
C GLU A 161 2.49 -25.92 13.03
N LYS A 162 3.56 -26.67 13.35
CA LYS A 162 3.84 -27.07 14.73
C LYS A 162 4.22 -25.87 15.60
N MET A 163 5.00 -24.93 15.07
CA MET A 163 5.37 -23.70 15.77
C MET A 163 4.14 -22.83 16.07
N GLU A 164 3.26 -22.65 15.09
CA GLU A 164 2.01 -21.90 15.26
C GLU A 164 1.10 -22.55 16.32
N TRP A 165 0.97 -23.88 16.29
CA TRP A 165 0.23 -24.60 17.33
C TRP A 165 0.87 -24.44 18.71
N GLN A 166 2.20 -24.54 18.83
CA GLN A 166 2.89 -24.30 20.09
C GLN A 166 2.61 -22.90 20.65
N ALA A 167 2.68 -21.87 19.80
CA ALA A 167 2.38 -20.49 20.21
C ALA A 167 0.92 -20.34 20.66
N LYS A 168 -0.02 -20.86 19.85
CA LYS A 168 -1.46 -20.83 20.14
C LYS A 168 -1.81 -21.50 21.47
N GLU A 169 -1.19 -22.63 21.76
CA GLU A 169 -1.44 -23.39 22.99
C GLU A 169 -0.73 -22.80 24.22
N LEU A 170 0.48 -22.24 24.05
CA LEU A 170 1.25 -21.70 25.17
C LEU A 170 0.76 -20.31 25.61
N ALA A 171 0.34 -19.45 24.68
CA ALA A 171 -0.10 -18.09 24.98
C ALA A 171 -1.17 -18.00 26.09
N PRO A 172 -2.33 -18.70 26.03
CA PRO A 172 -3.32 -18.65 27.10
C PRO A 172 -2.81 -19.28 28.40
N ARG A 173 -1.92 -20.27 28.34
CA ARG A 173 -1.34 -20.94 29.52
C ARG A 173 -0.34 -20.05 30.26
N ILE A 174 0.40 -19.22 29.53
CA ILE A 174 1.27 -18.19 30.10
C ILE A 174 0.42 -17.11 30.78
N LEU A 175 -0.64 -16.64 30.13
CA LEU A 175 -1.52 -15.61 30.70
C LEU A 175 -2.36 -16.10 31.89
N MET A 176 -2.69 -17.40 31.92
CA MET A 176 -3.50 -18.03 32.95
C MET A 176 -2.80 -19.29 33.51
N PRO A 177 -1.80 -19.13 34.39
CA PRO A 177 -1.05 -20.26 34.95
C PRO A 177 -1.96 -21.22 35.72
N ARG A 178 -1.79 -22.53 35.48
CA ARG A 178 -2.68 -23.59 35.99
C ARG A 178 -2.98 -23.45 37.48
N LYS A 179 -1.93 -23.33 38.30
CA LYS A 179 -2.05 -23.24 39.75
C LYS A 179 -2.84 -22.00 40.18
N MET A 180 -2.67 -20.88 39.48
CA MET A 180 -3.33 -19.61 39.83
C MET A 180 -4.82 -19.64 39.48
N VAL A 181 -5.18 -20.23 38.34
CA VAL A 181 -6.59 -20.40 37.96
C VAL A 181 -7.32 -21.31 38.95
N ILE A 182 -6.71 -22.45 39.31
CA ILE A 182 -7.29 -23.39 40.29
C ILE A 182 -7.51 -22.69 41.65
N GLN A 183 -6.57 -21.86 42.10
CA GLN A 183 -6.74 -21.09 43.34
C GLN A 183 -7.95 -20.15 43.30
N ILE A 184 -8.18 -19.45 42.18
CA ILE A 184 -9.37 -18.60 42.01
C ILE A 184 -10.65 -19.43 42.08
N ILE A 185 -10.68 -20.56 41.38
CA ILE A 185 -11.84 -21.45 41.33
C ILE A 185 -12.15 -22.00 42.73
N GLU A 186 -11.17 -22.61 43.40
CA GLU A 186 -11.35 -23.19 44.73
C GLU A 186 -11.76 -22.16 45.78
N LYS A 187 -11.18 -20.95 45.74
CA LYS A 187 -11.54 -19.86 46.64
C LYS A 187 -13.00 -19.44 46.41
N ASN A 188 -13.39 -19.25 45.15
CA ASN A 188 -14.73 -18.82 44.79
C ASN A 188 -15.80 -19.87 45.18
N ILE A 189 -15.54 -21.17 44.96
CA ILE A 189 -16.43 -22.25 45.41
C ILE A 189 -16.62 -22.20 46.94
N LYS A 190 -15.54 -22.04 47.71
CA LYS A 190 -15.59 -22.02 49.18
C LYS A 190 -16.33 -20.81 49.73
N GLU A 191 -16.16 -19.64 49.12
CA GLU A 191 -16.74 -18.39 49.62
C GLU A 191 -18.22 -18.23 49.24
N ASN A 192 -18.63 -18.76 48.08
CA ASN A 192 -19.97 -18.51 47.53
C ASN A 192 -20.88 -19.76 47.45
N ASN A 193 -20.44 -20.93 47.93
CA ASN A 193 -21.14 -22.21 47.78
C ASN A 193 -21.55 -22.52 46.32
N HIS A 194 -20.75 -22.07 45.35
CA HIS A 194 -21.04 -22.26 43.93
C HIS A 194 -21.07 -23.75 43.55
N ASN A 195 -22.06 -24.12 42.76
CA ASN A 195 -22.16 -25.43 42.12
C ASN A 195 -21.69 -25.29 40.67
N LEU A 196 -20.48 -25.76 40.34
CA LEU A 196 -19.92 -25.63 38.99
C LEU A 196 -20.70 -26.39 37.91
N ASN A 197 -21.65 -27.25 38.30
CA ASN A 197 -22.59 -27.89 37.37
C ASN A 197 -23.74 -26.94 36.97
N SER A 198 -23.85 -25.76 37.59
CA SER A 198 -24.79 -24.71 37.24
C SER A 198 -24.17 -23.75 36.22
N VAL A 199 -24.91 -23.49 35.14
CA VAL A 199 -24.52 -22.52 34.09
C VAL A 199 -24.29 -21.12 34.67
N GLU A 200 -25.08 -20.72 35.67
CA GLU A 200 -24.96 -19.41 36.29
C GLU A 200 -23.65 -19.25 37.08
N ASP A 201 -23.30 -20.28 37.87
CA ASP A 201 -22.10 -20.26 38.71
C ASP A 201 -20.83 -20.41 37.87
N ILE A 202 -20.82 -21.28 36.86
CA ILE A 202 -19.67 -21.40 35.94
C ILE A 202 -19.49 -20.12 35.12
N THR A 203 -20.56 -19.42 34.74
CA THR A 203 -20.48 -18.09 34.09
C THR A 203 -19.79 -17.08 35.00
N ARG A 204 -20.17 -17.01 36.29
CA ARG A 204 -19.53 -16.10 37.27
C ARG A 204 -18.04 -16.42 37.46
N VAL A 205 -17.69 -17.70 37.49
CA VAL A 205 -16.28 -18.12 37.62
C VAL A 205 -15.49 -17.76 36.37
N VAL A 206 -16.03 -17.98 35.16
CA VAL A 206 -15.39 -17.56 33.91
C VAL A 206 -15.19 -16.04 33.87
N ASP A 207 -16.20 -15.27 34.27
CA ASP A 207 -16.12 -13.82 34.34
C ASP A 207 -15.04 -13.35 35.32
N LEU A 208 -14.97 -13.95 36.50
CA LEU A 208 -13.94 -13.65 37.49
C LEU A 208 -12.53 -13.97 36.99
N VAL A 209 -12.34 -15.12 36.33
CA VAL A 209 -11.05 -15.51 35.76
C VAL A 209 -10.66 -14.54 34.64
N ALA A 210 -11.59 -14.19 33.76
CA ALA A 210 -11.35 -13.21 32.70
C ALA A 210 -10.95 -11.84 33.26
N GLU A 211 -11.62 -11.39 34.32
CA GLU A 211 -11.33 -10.13 35.01
C GLU A 211 -9.96 -10.15 35.70
N VAL A 212 -9.66 -11.18 36.50
CA VAL A 212 -8.40 -11.26 37.27
C VAL A 212 -7.19 -11.34 36.34
N PHE A 213 -7.26 -12.14 35.27
CA PHE A 213 -6.14 -12.34 34.36
C PHE A 213 -6.14 -11.36 33.17
N GLN A 214 -7.16 -10.50 33.04
CA GLN A 214 -7.32 -9.54 31.93
C GLN A 214 -7.26 -10.23 30.56
N VAL A 215 -8.04 -11.31 30.41
CA VAL A 215 -8.17 -12.11 29.19
C VAL A 215 -9.62 -12.08 28.67
N SER A 216 -9.85 -12.59 27.45
CA SER A 216 -11.23 -12.71 26.95
C SER A 216 -12.00 -13.78 27.72
N LYS A 217 -13.31 -13.58 27.89
CA LYS A 217 -14.21 -14.57 28.52
C LYS A 217 -14.18 -15.92 27.81
N GLN A 218 -14.04 -15.91 26.49
CA GLN A 218 -13.87 -17.11 25.69
C GLN A 218 -12.56 -17.85 26.01
N SER A 219 -11.43 -17.11 26.12
CA SER A 219 -10.14 -17.72 26.48
C SER A 219 -10.17 -18.29 27.90
N ALA A 220 -10.81 -17.58 28.85
CA ALA A 220 -11.02 -18.09 30.20
C ALA A 220 -11.90 -19.35 30.22
N SER A 221 -13.01 -19.38 29.47
CA SER A 221 -13.86 -20.57 29.32
C SER A 221 -13.08 -21.77 28.78
N ILE A 222 -12.31 -21.60 27.70
CA ILE A 222 -11.45 -22.66 27.14
C ILE A 222 -10.45 -23.14 28.20
N ARG A 223 -9.82 -22.22 28.93
CA ARG A 223 -8.85 -22.55 29.96
C ARG A 223 -9.45 -23.38 31.09
N LEU A 224 -10.69 -23.13 31.48
CA LEU A 224 -11.40 -23.95 32.48
C LEU A 224 -11.66 -25.37 31.96
N GLN A 225 -12.06 -25.52 30.70
CA GLN A 225 -12.25 -26.84 30.07
C GLN A 225 -10.93 -27.63 30.06
N GLU A 226 -9.82 -26.99 29.68
CA GLU A 226 -8.48 -27.61 29.69
C GLU A 226 -8.06 -28.10 31.09
N LEU A 227 -8.59 -27.50 32.15
CA LEU A 227 -8.31 -27.86 33.53
C LEU A 227 -9.28 -28.90 34.11
N GLY A 228 -10.23 -29.38 33.31
CA GLY A 228 -11.19 -30.42 33.68
C GLY A 228 -12.55 -29.92 34.17
N TYR A 229 -12.89 -28.64 33.93
CA TYR A 229 -14.20 -28.07 34.22
C TYR A 229 -15.02 -27.99 32.92
N ASP A 230 -15.50 -29.15 32.46
CA ASP A 230 -16.12 -29.33 31.15
C ASP A 230 -17.38 -28.47 30.95
N GLU A 231 -18.10 -28.15 32.03
CA GLU A 231 -19.30 -27.29 32.00
C GLU A 231 -19.02 -25.86 31.54
N ALA A 232 -17.76 -25.41 31.57
CA ALA A 232 -17.37 -24.13 30.99
C ALA A 232 -17.64 -24.09 29.47
N ALA A 233 -17.71 -25.24 28.79
CA ALA A 233 -18.17 -25.32 27.41
C ALA A 233 -19.64 -24.88 27.22
N LEU A 234 -20.42 -24.69 28.27
CA LEU A 234 -21.80 -24.20 28.13
C LEU A 234 -21.86 -22.66 28.03
N VAL A 235 -20.75 -21.96 28.29
CA VAL A 235 -20.70 -20.50 28.43
C VAL A 235 -19.70 -19.89 27.46
N TYR A 236 -20.09 -18.79 26.81
CA TYR A 236 -19.27 -18.04 25.85
C TYR A 236 -18.72 -18.87 24.67
N ASN A 237 -19.45 -19.94 24.30
CA ASN A 237 -19.13 -20.84 23.19
C ASN A 237 -19.39 -20.26 21.79
N ASP A 238 -19.57 -18.95 21.69
CA ASP A 238 -19.85 -18.30 20.42
C ASP A 238 -18.56 -18.21 19.59
N TRP A 239 -18.27 -19.28 18.85
CA TRP A 239 -17.23 -19.31 17.81
C TRP A 239 -17.46 -18.22 16.74
N ASP A 240 -18.66 -17.61 16.71
CA ASP A 240 -19.06 -16.63 15.73
C ASP A 240 -19.02 -15.17 16.24
N TYR A 241 -18.32 -14.88 17.34
CA TYR A 241 -17.89 -13.50 17.65
C TYR A 241 -16.75 -13.03 16.73
N ARG A 242 -16.91 -13.28 15.43
CA ARG A 242 -16.42 -12.37 14.41
C ARG A 242 -17.17 -11.06 14.66
N PRO A 243 -16.51 -9.89 14.63
CA PRO A 243 -17.25 -8.67 14.35
C PRO A 243 -18.08 -8.99 13.11
N ARG A 244 -19.42 -9.00 13.21
CA ARG A 244 -20.30 -9.22 12.06
C ARG A 244 -19.71 -8.42 10.91
N ARG A 245 -19.57 -9.04 9.73
CA ARG A 245 -19.19 -8.41 8.46
C ARG A 245 -20.16 -7.26 8.15
N ASN A 246 -20.08 -6.18 8.91
CA ASN A 246 -20.79 -4.96 8.66
C ASN A 246 -19.91 -4.23 7.68
N LYS A 247 -20.12 -4.54 6.39
CA LYS A 247 -19.63 -3.73 5.28
C LYS A 247 -20.09 -2.26 5.39
N HIS A 248 -21.00 -1.94 6.31
CA HIS A 248 -21.50 -0.59 6.58
C HIS A 248 -21.82 -0.35 8.07
N ARG A 249 -20.84 -0.39 8.98
CA ARG A 249 -20.96 0.43 10.19
C ARG A 249 -20.02 1.63 10.06
N ARG A 250 -20.58 2.75 9.58
CA ARG A 250 -20.04 4.06 9.89
C ARG A 250 -19.98 4.15 11.41
N TRP A 251 -18.76 4.32 11.92
CA TRP A 251 -18.46 4.50 13.33
C TRP A 251 -19.08 5.81 13.81
N ASP A 252 -19.87 5.77 14.88
CA ASP A 252 -20.40 6.96 15.53
C ASP A 252 -19.23 7.72 16.19
N ASN A 253 -19.15 9.03 15.90
CA ASN A 253 -18.02 9.94 16.10
C ASN A 253 -17.65 10.27 17.56
N GLU A 254 -17.82 9.39 18.55
CA GLU A 254 -17.68 9.76 19.97
C GLU A 254 -16.47 9.17 20.71
N ARG A 255 -15.54 8.51 20.02
CA ARG A 255 -14.20 8.26 20.56
C ARG A 255 -13.20 9.00 19.70
N ALA A 256 -12.49 9.95 20.32
CA ALA A 256 -11.47 10.75 19.66
C ALA A 256 -10.55 9.83 18.84
N PRO A 257 -10.42 10.04 17.52
CA PRO A 257 -9.53 9.22 16.71
C PRO A 257 -8.13 9.38 17.29
N LEU A 258 -7.57 8.28 17.82
CA LEU A 258 -6.12 8.16 17.96
C LEU A 258 -5.55 8.52 16.59
N LYS A 259 -4.72 9.56 16.56
CA LYS A 259 -4.18 10.14 15.34
C LYS A 259 -3.64 9.00 14.50
N LYS A 260 -4.32 8.69 13.39
CA LYS A 260 -3.77 7.94 12.27
C LYS A 260 -2.64 8.79 11.70
N THR A 261 -1.49 8.79 12.36
CA THR A 261 -0.25 9.20 11.71
C THR A 261 0.26 7.95 11.03
N PRO A 262 0.03 7.77 9.71
CA PRO A 262 0.73 6.73 8.98
C PRO A 262 2.21 6.83 9.32
N ILE A 263 2.87 5.71 9.61
CA ILE A 263 4.34 5.66 9.60
C ILE A 263 4.74 6.34 8.30
N LYS A 264 5.49 7.43 8.48
CA LYS A 264 6.12 8.22 7.42
C LYS A 264 7.02 7.32 6.60
N ILE A 265 6.46 6.64 5.62
CA ILE A 265 7.21 6.13 4.48
C ILE A 265 6.41 6.46 3.22
N LYS A 266 5.94 7.71 3.11
CA LYS A 266 5.88 8.33 1.77
C LYS A 266 7.32 8.58 1.39
N GLN A 267 7.95 7.61 0.71
CA GLN A 267 9.20 7.88 0.03
C GLN A 267 8.87 8.83 -1.11
N SER A 268 9.48 10.00 -1.10
CA SER A 268 9.30 10.96 -2.17
C SER A 268 10.33 10.77 -3.27
N THR A 269 9.93 11.10 -4.48
CA THR A 269 10.76 11.04 -5.68
C THR A 269 10.38 12.18 -6.61
N TYR A 270 11.30 12.55 -7.49
CA TYR A 270 11.06 13.49 -8.58
C TYR A 270 10.89 12.80 -9.93
N GLU A 271 10.95 11.46 -9.94
CA GLU A 271 10.85 10.62 -11.13
C GLU A 271 9.55 9.83 -11.12
N ILE A 272 8.85 9.84 -12.24
CA ILE A 272 7.62 9.10 -12.50
C ILE A 272 7.64 8.52 -13.92
N PRO A 273 7.38 7.21 -14.11
CA PRO A 273 7.20 6.64 -15.44
C PRO A 273 6.04 7.32 -16.17
N ILE A 274 6.18 7.53 -17.49
CA ILE A 274 5.17 8.22 -18.29
C ILE A 274 3.77 7.59 -18.19
N SER A 275 3.69 6.26 -18.10
CA SER A 275 2.43 5.53 -17.91
C SER A 275 1.77 5.83 -16.57
N ASP A 276 2.54 5.98 -15.50
CA ASP A 276 2.01 6.30 -14.17
C ASP A 276 1.65 7.79 -14.07
N ALA A 277 2.41 8.67 -14.72
CA ALA A 277 2.03 10.08 -14.88
C ALA A 277 0.70 10.22 -15.64
N PHE A 278 0.43 9.39 -16.64
CA PHE A 278 -0.86 9.41 -17.32
C PHE A 278 -2.03 8.95 -16.44
N LYS A 279 -1.84 7.88 -15.67
CA LYS A 279 -2.86 7.44 -14.68
C LYS A 279 -3.16 8.56 -13.70
N GLU A 280 -2.11 9.19 -13.16
CA GLU A 280 -2.27 10.31 -12.22
C GLU A 280 -2.98 11.49 -12.88
N PHE A 281 -2.73 11.76 -14.17
CA PHE A 281 -3.46 12.79 -14.94
C PHE A 281 -4.95 12.48 -15.09
N GLN A 282 -5.33 11.20 -15.14
CA GLN A 282 -6.74 10.78 -15.21
C GLN A 282 -7.43 10.82 -13.85
N GLU A 283 -6.73 10.43 -12.79
CA GLU A 283 -7.30 10.20 -11.46
C GLU A 283 -7.21 11.42 -10.53
N ASN A 284 -6.15 12.23 -10.64
CA ASN A 284 -5.88 13.35 -9.75
C ASN A 284 -6.15 14.69 -10.44
N ILE A 285 -7.21 15.39 -10.01
CA ILE A 285 -7.64 16.65 -10.62
C ILE A 285 -6.62 17.79 -10.43
N ASN A 286 -5.89 17.81 -9.33
CA ASN A 286 -4.90 18.86 -9.06
C ASN A 286 -3.68 18.68 -9.96
N PHE A 287 -3.22 17.44 -10.08
CA PHE A 287 -2.16 17.09 -11.01
C PHE A 287 -2.56 17.37 -12.47
N ARG A 288 -3.77 16.98 -12.86
CA ARG A 288 -4.33 17.28 -14.19
C ARG A 288 -4.30 18.78 -14.47
N ASN A 289 -4.79 19.60 -13.54
CA ASN A 289 -4.79 21.06 -13.70
C ASN A 289 -3.37 21.65 -13.79
N ALA A 290 -2.42 21.11 -13.03
CA ALA A 290 -1.01 21.51 -13.11
C ALA A 290 -0.41 21.20 -14.49
N CYS A 291 -0.66 20.01 -15.05
CA CYS A 291 -0.22 19.66 -16.41
C CYS A 291 -0.88 20.56 -17.47
N LEU A 292 -2.20 20.76 -17.39
CA LEU A 292 -2.97 21.58 -18.33
C LEU A 292 -2.66 23.08 -18.28
N SER A 293 -1.88 23.52 -17.30
CA SER A 293 -1.40 24.91 -17.24
C SER A 293 -0.45 25.28 -18.39
N GLY A 294 0.23 24.29 -18.98
CA GLY A 294 1.28 24.49 -19.99
C GLY A 294 2.64 24.96 -19.43
N ASN A 295 2.80 25.03 -18.11
CA ASN A 295 4.05 25.48 -17.47
C ASN A 295 5.02 24.35 -17.12
N LEU A 296 4.68 23.12 -17.47
CA LEU A 296 5.46 21.92 -17.17
C LEU A 296 5.86 21.20 -18.45
N VAL A 297 7.02 20.56 -18.44
CA VAL A 297 7.50 19.70 -19.51
C VAL A 297 8.00 18.39 -18.93
N PHE A 298 7.73 17.30 -19.65
CA PHE A 298 8.18 15.96 -19.29
C PHE A 298 9.53 15.66 -19.96
N ILE A 299 10.58 15.49 -19.16
CA ILE A 299 11.94 15.21 -19.63
C ILE A 299 12.56 14.18 -18.69
N GLU A 300 13.15 13.10 -19.23
CA GLU A 300 13.89 12.09 -18.46
C GLU A 300 13.11 11.52 -17.24
N ASN A 301 11.82 11.19 -17.45
CA ASN A 301 10.90 10.72 -16.40
C ASN A 301 10.59 11.75 -15.29
N ARG A 302 10.86 13.03 -15.51
CA ARG A 302 10.58 14.10 -14.54
C ARG A 302 9.61 15.12 -15.14
N LEU A 303 8.71 15.63 -14.30
CA LEU A 303 7.86 16.78 -14.63
C LEU A 303 8.50 18.05 -14.12
N VAL A 304 9.14 18.79 -15.02
CA VAL A 304 9.97 19.95 -14.71
C VAL A 304 9.29 21.22 -15.17
N ILE A 305 9.49 22.28 -14.39
CA ILE A 305 9.09 23.64 -14.73
C ILE A 305 9.73 24.06 -16.06
N ASN A 306 8.91 24.45 -17.02
CA ASN A 306 9.35 24.92 -18.33
C ASN A 306 9.88 26.37 -18.24
N ASN A 307 11.12 26.50 -17.76
CA ASN A 307 11.83 27.77 -17.63
C ASN A 307 13.27 27.60 -18.14
N HIS A 308 13.79 28.60 -18.85
CA HIS A 308 15.16 28.60 -19.39
C HIS A 308 16.26 28.33 -18.34
N LYS A 309 15.99 28.60 -17.06
CA LYS A 309 16.88 28.26 -15.95
C LYS A 309 17.02 26.75 -15.72
N TYR A 310 16.00 25.97 -16.10
CA TYR A 310 15.89 24.55 -15.82
C TYR A 310 15.93 23.69 -17.08
N VAL A 311 15.40 24.20 -18.20
CA VAL A 311 15.24 23.50 -19.47
C VAL A 311 15.97 24.28 -20.57
N GLU A 312 16.78 23.57 -21.36
CA GLU A 312 17.46 24.12 -22.54
C GLU A 312 17.02 23.41 -23.81
N ILE A 313 17.05 24.13 -24.94
CA ILE A 313 16.74 23.59 -26.25
C ILE A 313 18.06 23.33 -26.98
N THR A 314 18.33 22.05 -27.25
CA THR A 314 19.50 21.58 -27.98
C THR A 314 19.12 21.10 -29.38
N GLU A 315 20.12 20.75 -30.21
CA GLU A 315 19.89 20.13 -31.53
C GLU A 315 19.13 18.80 -31.43
N HIS A 316 19.21 18.12 -30.27
CA HIS A 316 18.55 16.86 -29.99
C HIS A 316 17.18 17.01 -29.31
N GLY A 317 16.74 18.24 -29.04
CA GLY A 317 15.47 18.53 -28.37
C GLY A 317 15.63 19.21 -27.02
N MET A 318 14.57 19.20 -26.21
CA MET A 318 14.59 19.79 -24.88
C MET A 318 15.30 18.87 -23.89
N GLN A 319 16.24 19.42 -23.12
CA GLN A 319 17.02 18.70 -22.11
C GLN A 319 17.06 19.51 -20.81
N LEU A 320 17.40 18.83 -19.71
CA LEU A 320 17.61 19.47 -18.42
C LEU A 320 18.97 20.14 -18.38
N THR A 321 19.01 21.39 -17.91
CA THR A 321 20.27 22.07 -17.57
C THR A 321 21.01 21.33 -16.45
N GLU A 322 22.33 21.48 -16.38
CA GLU A 322 23.17 20.92 -15.30
C GLU A 322 22.63 21.30 -13.91
N TYR A 323 22.19 22.56 -13.75
CA TYR A 323 21.58 23.04 -12.51
C TYR A 323 20.31 22.25 -12.13
N ALA A 324 19.43 21.97 -13.10
CA ALA A 324 18.20 21.22 -12.86
C ALA A 324 18.46 19.73 -12.55
N GLN A 325 19.50 19.15 -13.16
CA GLN A 325 19.92 17.77 -12.86
C GLN A 325 20.41 17.61 -11.42
N GLU A 326 21.22 18.58 -10.93
CA GLU A 326 21.74 18.58 -9.55
C GLU A 326 20.70 19.03 -8.50
N ASN A 327 19.66 19.76 -8.91
CA ASN A 327 18.67 20.37 -8.00
C ASN A 327 17.22 20.03 -8.38
N PRO A 328 16.84 18.74 -8.48
CA PRO A 328 15.49 18.35 -8.90
C PRO A 328 14.40 18.88 -7.95
N SER A 329 14.69 18.99 -6.65
CA SER A 329 13.74 19.52 -5.66
C SER A 329 13.31 20.97 -5.91
N LYS A 330 14.07 21.76 -6.68
CA LYS A 330 13.74 23.15 -6.99
C LYS A 330 12.90 23.31 -8.26
N CYS A 331 12.94 22.34 -9.16
CA CYS A 331 12.37 22.48 -10.50
C CYS A 331 11.40 21.36 -10.91
N ALA A 332 11.44 20.20 -10.25
CA ALA A 332 10.57 19.07 -10.54
C ALA A 332 9.42 18.96 -9.53
N LEU A 333 8.29 18.42 -10.00
CA LEU A 333 7.18 18.01 -9.16
C LEU A 333 7.57 16.78 -8.33
N GLU A 334 7.15 16.80 -7.06
CA GLU A 334 7.38 15.69 -6.13
C GLU A 334 6.22 14.71 -6.14
N PHE A 335 6.55 13.42 -6.18
CA PHE A 335 5.61 12.31 -6.10
C PHE A 335 5.93 11.47 -4.87
N SER A 336 4.90 11.04 -4.16
CA SER A 336 5.03 9.95 -3.20
C SER A 336 4.90 8.62 -3.93
N TRP A 337 5.72 7.64 -3.59
CA TRP A 337 5.60 6.30 -4.17
C TRP A 337 5.58 5.23 -3.08
N GLN A 338 4.95 4.10 -3.42
CA GLN A 338 4.86 2.94 -2.54
C GLN A 338 4.83 1.64 -3.36
N PHE A 339 5.36 0.56 -2.78
CA PHE A 339 5.22 -0.76 -3.38
C PHE A 339 3.87 -1.35 -3.01
N VAL A 340 3.11 -1.75 -4.01
CA VAL A 340 1.81 -2.35 -3.86
C VAL A 340 1.84 -3.76 -4.45
N ARG A 341 1.27 -4.72 -3.74
CA ARG A 341 1.18 -6.10 -4.21
C ARG A 341 0.32 -6.16 -5.48
N ARG A 342 0.78 -6.88 -6.51
CA ARG A 342 0.08 -7.01 -7.79
C ARG A 342 -1.27 -7.71 -7.65
N GLU A 343 -1.31 -8.72 -6.79
CA GLU A 343 -2.54 -9.44 -6.44
C GLU A 343 -3.09 -8.95 -5.10
N ASN A 344 -4.36 -8.56 -5.09
CA ASN A 344 -5.03 -8.02 -3.91
C ASN A 344 -5.59 -9.10 -2.96
N ARG A 345 -5.01 -10.30 -2.99
CA ARG A 345 -5.36 -11.41 -2.10
C ARG A 345 -4.09 -11.95 -1.47
N LEU A 346 -4.09 -12.01 -0.14
CA LEU A 346 -3.21 -12.93 0.57
C LEU A 346 -3.67 -14.34 0.20
N SER A 347 -2.73 -15.20 -0.18
CA SER A 347 -3.07 -16.59 -0.46
C SER A 347 -3.50 -17.20 0.88
N LYS A 348 -4.58 -17.98 0.93
CA LYS A 348 -4.96 -18.67 2.18
C LYS A 348 -4.01 -19.83 2.55
N SER A 349 -2.92 -19.99 1.79
CA SER A 349 -2.01 -21.10 1.95
C SER A 349 -1.05 -20.87 3.12
N ILE A 350 -0.50 -21.96 3.63
CA ILE A 350 0.49 -21.96 4.72
C ILE A 350 1.78 -21.21 4.34
N ALA A 351 2.03 -20.98 3.05
CA ALA A 351 3.10 -20.11 2.59
C ALA A 351 2.93 -18.65 3.03
N ASP A 352 1.72 -18.22 3.44
CA ASP A 352 1.46 -16.86 3.95
C ASP A 352 1.73 -16.72 5.46
N ILE A 353 1.99 -17.82 6.19
CA ILE A 353 2.49 -17.78 7.58
C ILE A 353 3.90 -17.16 7.60
N ILE A 354 4.67 -17.33 6.53
CA ILE A 354 5.99 -16.74 6.35
C ILE A 354 5.93 -15.82 5.14
N PHE A 355 5.86 -14.52 5.38
CA PHE A 355 6.02 -13.56 4.30
C PHE A 355 7.46 -13.52 3.82
N ARG A 356 7.66 -13.92 2.56
CA ARG A 356 8.90 -13.79 1.80
C ARG A 356 8.73 -12.71 0.75
N TYR A 357 9.63 -11.72 0.72
CA TYR A 357 9.58 -10.67 -0.29
C TYR A 357 10.16 -11.18 -1.62
N GLU A 358 9.29 -11.36 -2.61
CA GLU A 358 9.70 -11.64 -4.00
C GLU A 358 9.46 -10.40 -4.86
N GLN A 359 10.53 -9.85 -5.46
CA GLN A 359 10.48 -8.62 -6.26
C GLN A 359 9.44 -8.65 -7.40
N GLY A 360 9.10 -9.83 -7.94
CA GLY A 360 8.11 -9.99 -9.00
C GLY A 360 6.65 -9.75 -8.58
N ASN A 361 6.35 -9.80 -7.29
CA ASN A 361 4.98 -9.74 -6.76
C ASN A 361 4.49 -8.31 -6.50
N TYR A 362 5.34 -7.31 -6.67
CA TYR A 362 5.03 -5.90 -6.41
C TYR A 362 5.00 -5.07 -7.70
N LYS A 363 4.23 -4.00 -7.66
CA LYS A 363 4.27 -2.87 -8.59
C LYS A 363 4.50 -1.59 -7.79
N THR A 364 5.12 -0.59 -8.39
CA THR A 364 5.22 0.73 -7.78
C THR A 364 3.96 1.52 -8.10
N LEU A 365 3.37 2.15 -7.09
CA LEU A 365 2.28 3.11 -7.24
C LEU A 365 2.82 4.49 -6.92
N TYR A 366 2.73 5.41 -7.87
CA TYR A 366 3.07 6.82 -7.69
C TYR A 366 1.79 7.61 -7.45
N GLN A 367 1.88 8.62 -6.58
CA GLN A 367 0.79 9.53 -6.26
C GLN A 367 1.34 10.95 -6.18
N TYR A 368 0.66 11.88 -6.83
CA TYR A 368 1.02 13.30 -6.79
C TYR A 368 0.78 13.85 -5.38
N ASP A 369 1.82 14.46 -4.81
CA ASP A 369 1.71 15.11 -3.52
C ASP A 369 1.11 16.52 -3.69
N ASP A 370 -0.08 16.75 -3.13
CA ASP A 370 -0.74 18.08 -3.15
C ASP A 370 -0.15 19.05 -2.10
N SER A 371 1.14 18.85 -1.78
CA SER A 371 1.90 19.63 -0.81
C SER A 371 1.92 21.12 -1.17
N LEU A 372 2.10 21.94 -0.13
CA LEU A 372 2.25 23.39 -0.30
C LEU A 372 3.42 23.71 -1.26
N GLU A 373 4.47 22.89 -1.26
CA GLU A 373 5.65 23.05 -2.11
C GLU A 373 5.33 22.83 -3.60
N ASN A 374 4.57 21.79 -3.94
CA ASN A 374 4.12 21.58 -5.32
C ASN A 374 3.15 22.70 -5.76
N LYS A 375 2.24 23.13 -4.86
CA LYS A 375 1.36 24.27 -5.12
C LYS A 375 2.13 25.57 -5.32
N GLU A 376 3.13 25.85 -4.51
CA GLU A 376 3.94 27.07 -4.60
C GLU A 376 4.86 27.07 -5.83
N LYS A 377 5.47 25.93 -6.16
CA LYS A 377 6.26 25.75 -7.40
C LYS A 377 5.42 26.10 -8.63
N TYR A 378 4.18 25.62 -8.67
CA TYR A 378 3.26 25.90 -9.77
C TYR A 378 2.67 27.32 -9.73
N ASN A 379 2.21 27.79 -8.55
CA ASN A 379 1.57 29.10 -8.41
C ASN A 379 2.53 30.28 -8.59
N LYS A 380 3.81 30.12 -8.21
CA LYS A 380 4.83 31.15 -8.44
C LYS A 380 5.04 31.42 -9.95
N LEU A 381 4.90 30.39 -10.78
CA LEU A 381 5.00 30.49 -12.24
C LEU A 381 3.77 31.09 -12.91
N LEU A 382 2.58 30.99 -12.31
CA LEU A 382 1.38 31.69 -12.79
C LEU A 382 1.51 33.21 -12.67
N SER A 383 2.36 33.71 -11.75
CA SER A 383 2.59 35.15 -11.54
C SER A 383 3.77 35.74 -12.31
N GLU A 384 4.73 34.90 -12.70
CA GLU A 384 5.85 35.27 -13.58
C GLU A 384 5.45 34.89 -15.01
N ASP A 385 4.61 35.73 -15.62
CA ASP A 385 4.00 35.56 -16.94
C ASP A 385 5.04 35.38 -18.07
N MET A 386 5.63 34.19 -18.14
CA MET A 386 6.75 33.80 -19.00
C MET A 386 6.26 33.23 -20.33
N SER A 387 5.37 33.93 -21.03
CA SER A 387 4.97 33.42 -22.34
C SER A 387 5.80 34.03 -23.47
N ILE A 388 6.89 33.34 -23.80
CA ILE A 388 7.55 33.41 -25.12
C ILE A 388 6.49 33.31 -26.24
N TYR A 389 5.39 32.57 -25.97
CA TYR A 389 4.25 32.36 -26.85
C TYR A 389 3.10 33.38 -26.70
N MET A 390 3.19 34.41 -25.83
CA MET A 390 2.09 35.39 -25.69
C MET A 390 1.83 36.12 -26.99
N GLU A 391 2.91 36.57 -27.62
CA GLU A 391 2.85 37.40 -28.82
C GLU A 391 2.37 36.59 -30.02
N GLU A 392 2.80 35.32 -30.12
CA GLU A 392 2.26 34.37 -31.09
C GLU A 392 0.75 34.17 -30.87
N ARG A 393 0.31 33.89 -29.64
CA ARG A 393 -1.11 33.70 -29.33
C ARG A 393 -1.95 34.93 -29.68
N LYS A 394 -1.49 36.14 -29.38
CA LYS A 394 -2.19 37.40 -29.76
C LYS A 394 -2.39 37.50 -31.28
N GLN A 395 -1.37 37.15 -32.07
CA GLN A 395 -1.47 37.17 -33.54
C GLN A 395 -2.47 36.14 -34.07
N LEU A 396 -2.62 35.01 -33.39
CA LEU A 396 -3.55 33.95 -33.80
C LEU A 396 -5.01 34.26 -33.45
N VAL A 397 -5.30 35.06 -32.41
CA VAL A 397 -6.68 35.29 -31.93
C VAL A 397 -7.60 35.80 -33.05
N SER A 398 -7.16 36.75 -33.86
CA SER A 398 -7.96 37.38 -34.92
C SER A 398 -8.04 36.58 -36.23
N LEU A 399 -7.31 35.47 -36.35
CA LEU A 399 -7.24 34.67 -37.59
C LEU A 399 -8.26 33.53 -37.57
N ASP A 400 -8.70 33.10 -38.75
CA ASP A 400 -9.42 31.83 -38.86
C ASP A 400 -8.44 30.64 -38.70
N PHE A 401 -8.95 29.40 -38.71
CA PHE A 401 -8.11 28.20 -38.56
C PHE A 401 -6.99 28.14 -39.61
N ARG A 402 -7.34 28.44 -40.86
CA ARG A 402 -6.45 28.31 -42.02
C ARG A 402 -5.28 29.26 -41.90
N ASP A 403 -5.60 30.53 -41.68
CA ASP A 403 -4.61 31.60 -41.60
C ASP A 403 -3.77 31.46 -40.33
N ALA A 404 -4.36 30.98 -39.23
CA ALA A 404 -3.63 30.61 -38.01
C ALA A 404 -2.60 29.49 -38.25
N LEU A 405 -2.98 28.42 -38.97
CA LEU A 405 -2.06 27.32 -39.29
C LEU A 405 -0.91 27.78 -40.20
N VAL A 406 -1.20 28.57 -41.24
CA VAL A 406 -0.16 29.15 -42.11
C VAL A 406 0.80 30.01 -41.30
N LYS A 407 0.27 30.88 -40.44
CA LYS A 407 1.08 31.75 -39.59
C LYS A 407 1.99 30.96 -38.65
N LEU A 408 1.49 29.89 -38.04
CA LEU A 408 2.27 29.00 -37.16
C LEU A 408 3.41 28.30 -37.90
N MET A 409 3.18 27.90 -39.16
CA MET A 409 4.22 27.30 -40.02
C MET A 409 5.28 28.34 -40.41
N ASP A 410 4.86 29.53 -40.80
CA ASP A 410 5.77 30.63 -41.19
C ASP A 410 6.67 31.05 -40.02
N ASN A 411 6.10 31.19 -38.82
CA ASN A 411 6.86 31.53 -37.60
C ASN A 411 7.99 30.52 -37.31
N ARG A 412 7.86 29.28 -37.79
CA ARG A 412 8.81 28.18 -37.56
C ARG A 412 9.62 27.82 -38.82
N ASN A 413 9.41 28.52 -39.94
CA ASN A 413 9.99 28.19 -41.25
C ASN A 413 9.76 26.74 -41.70
N ILE A 414 8.58 26.18 -41.43
CA ILE A 414 8.25 24.78 -41.74
C ILE A 414 7.46 24.72 -43.06
N THR A 415 7.94 23.94 -44.03
CA THR A 415 7.21 23.67 -45.29
C THR A 415 6.13 22.59 -45.10
N VAL A 416 5.28 22.39 -46.10
CA VAL A 416 4.27 21.30 -46.07
C VAL A 416 4.92 19.93 -46.00
N GLU A 417 6.01 19.74 -46.74
CA GLU A 417 6.78 18.50 -46.77
C GLU A 417 7.42 18.24 -45.40
N LYS A 418 8.00 19.28 -44.80
CA LYS A 418 8.62 19.14 -43.48
C LYS A 418 7.58 18.90 -42.38
N LEU A 419 6.43 19.58 -42.44
CA LEU A 419 5.34 19.33 -41.50
C LEU A 419 4.79 17.90 -41.66
N SER A 420 4.68 17.41 -42.89
CA SER A 420 4.24 16.03 -43.17
C SER A 420 5.18 15.01 -42.54
N GLU A 421 6.49 15.23 -42.62
CA GLU A 421 7.51 14.40 -41.96
C GLU A 421 7.38 14.46 -40.43
N LEU A 422 7.24 15.67 -39.86
CA LEU A 422 7.19 15.88 -38.41
C LEU A 422 5.88 15.42 -37.77
N SER A 423 4.76 15.44 -38.50
CA SER A 423 3.43 15.08 -37.99
C SER A 423 2.90 13.74 -38.50
N GLN A 424 3.58 13.09 -39.45
CA GLN A 424 3.10 11.88 -40.16
C GLN A 424 1.70 12.04 -40.78
N VAL A 425 1.34 13.28 -41.13
CA VAL A 425 0.09 13.59 -41.84
C VAL A 425 0.42 13.81 -43.30
N GLY A 426 -0.30 13.15 -44.20
CA GLY A 426 -0.01 13.25 -45.63
C GLY A 426 -0.07 14.69 -46.16
N THR A 427 0.85 15.04 -47.05
CA THR A 427 0.98 16.40 -47.64
C THR A 427 -0.33 16.94 -48.23
N LYS A 428 -1.12 16.08 -48.88
CA LYS A 428 -2.45 16.44 -49.42
C LYS A 428 -3.43 16.86 -48.32
N THR A 429 -3.38 16.20 -47.16
CA THR A 429 -4.22 16.55 -46.01
C THR A 429 -3.81 17.89 -45.44
N ILE A 430 -2.52 18.15 -45.30
CA ILE A 430 -1.99 19.45 -44.86
C ILE A 430 -2.40 20.57 -45.84
N GLN A 431 -2.30 20.32 -47.15
CA GLN A 431 -2.76 21.28 -48.16
C GLN A 431 -4.27 21.56 -48.06
N ARG A 432 -5.09 20.54 -47.75
CA ARG A 432 -6.53 20.74 -47.52
C ARG A 432 -6.80 21.59 -46.28
N LEU A 433 -6.11 21.30 -45.17
CA LEU A 433 -6.19 22.10 -43.94
C LEU A 433 -5.81 23.57 -44.16
N ARG A 434 -4.90 23.84 -45.10
CA ARG A 434 -4.42 25.19 -45.44
C ARG A 434 -5.23 25.92 -46.49
N ASN A 435 -6.12 25.26 -47.26
CA ASN A 435 -6.72 25.88 -48.44
C ASN A 435 -8.25 25.77 -48.51
N LEU A 436 -8.86 24.76 -47.88
CA LEU A 436 -10.31 24.56 -47.93
C LEU A 436 -11.01 25.39 -46.84
N GLU A 437 -12.04 26.13 -47.23
CA GLU A 437 -12.90 26.87 -46.28
C GLU A 437 -13.73 25.93 -45.39
N THR A 438 -14.11 24.76 -45.92
CA THR A 438 -14.86 23.73 -45.20
C THR A 438 -14.14 22.39 -45.29
N TYR A 439 -13.64 21.92 -44.15
CA TYR A 439 -13.00 20.62 -44.01
C TYR A 439 -13.38 20.01 -42.67
N GLU A 440 -13.72 18.73 -42.64
CA GLU A 440 -14.02 18.02 -41.41
C GLU A 440 -12.71 17.68 -40.68
N TYR A 441 -12.47 18.35 -39.55
CA TYR A 441 -11.28 18.16 -38.75
C TYR A 441 -11.41 16.92 -37.86
N LYS A 442 -10.39 16.06 -37.86
CA LYS A 442 -10.27 14.95 -36.92
C LYS A 442 -9.35 15.34 -35.77
N HIS A 443 -9.71 15.01 -34.54
CA HIS A 443 -8.86 15.24 -33.37
C HIS A 443 -7.45 14.68 -33.56
N ALA A 444 -7.33 13.41 -33.96
CA ALA A 444 -6.03 12.76 -34.17
C ALA A 444 -5.13 13.52 -35.16
N THR A 445 -5.70 13.99 -36.28
CA THR A 445 -4.96 14.78 -37.28
C THR A 445 -4.47 16.09 -36.67
N LEU A 446 -5.32 16.79 -35.91
CA LEU A 446 -4.93 18.07 -35.34
C LEU A 446 -3.93 17.94 -34.19
N VAL A 447 -4.06 16.90 -33.35
CA VAL A 447 -3.05 16.56 -32.33
C VAL A 447 -1.69 16.33 -33.00
N ALA A 448 -1.66 15.54 -34.08
CA ALA A 448 -0.43 15.27 -34.81
C ALA A 448 0.23 16.56 -35.35
N ILE A 449 -0.57 17.48 -35.90
CA ILE A 449 -0.09 18.77 -36.40
C ILE A 449 0.46 19.64 -35.26
N CYS A 450 -0.23 19.71 -34.12
CA CYS A 450 0.25 20.46 -32.95
C CYS A 450 1.58 19.91 -32.42
N ILE A 451 1.74 18.59 -32.35
CA ILE A 451 3.00 17.93 -31.97
C ILE A 451 4.09 18.21 -33.01
N GLY A 452 3.79 18.08 -34.30
CA GLY A 452 4.74 18.34 -35.38
C GLY A 452 5.24 19.80 -35.41
N LEU A 453 4.39 20.74 -35.01
CA LEU A 453 4.74 22.16 -34.84
C LEU A 453 5.33 22.49 -33.46
N ARG A 454 5.39 21.52 -32.54
CA ARG A 454 5.82 21.70 -31.13
C ARG A 454 5.12 22.88 -30.44
N LEU A 455 3.80 22.93 -30.59
CA LEU A 455 2.98 23.99 -29.97
C LEU A 455 2.83 23.76 -28.47
N ASP A 456 2.86 24.84 -27.69
CA ASP A 456 2.46 24.78 -26.28
C ASP A 456 0.96 24.46 -26.16
N PHE A 457 0.54 24.05 -24.95
CA PHE A 457 -0.83 23.62 -24.71
C PHE A 457 -1.86 24.72 -25.04
N ALA A 458 -1.60 25.98 -24.69
CA ALA A 458 -2.55 27.06 -24.92
C ALA A 458 -2.69 27.39 -26.42
N SER A 459 -1.58 27.43 -27.16
CA SER A 459 -1.62 27.60 -28.62
C SER A 459 -2.31 26.43 -29.32
N SER A 460 -2.10 25.20 -28.83
CA SER A 460 -2.83 24.03 -29.30
C SER A 460 -4.33 24.20 -29.08
N MET A 461 -4.78 24.54 -27.87
CA MET A 461 -6.21 24.74 -27.57
C MET A 461 -6.84 25.85 -28.42
N LEU A 462 -6.10 26.91 -28.73
CA LEU A 462 -6.55 27.97 -29.63
C LEU A 462 -6.77 27.46 -31.06
N LEU A 463 -5.90 26.58 -31.55
CA LEU A 463 -6.08 25.97 -32.87
C LEU A 463 -7.28 25.00 -32.90
N PHE A 464 -7.48 24.22 -31.83
CA PHE A 464 -8.65 23.35 -31.68
C PHE A 464 -9.96 24.13 -31.64
N SER A 465 -10.02 25.24 -30.92
CA SER A 465 -11.23 26.07 -30.84
C SER A 465 -11.59 26.68 -32.19
N LYS A 466 -10.59 27.11 -32.98
CA LYS A 466 -10.80 27.60 -34.36
C LYS A 466 -11.27 26.50 -35.32
N ALA A 467 -10.88 25.25 -35.08
CA ALA A 467 -11.37 24.08 -35.81
C ALA A 467 -12.77 23.63 -35.35
N GLY A 468 -13.34 24.24 -34.31
CA GLY A 468 -14.62 23.81 -33.73
C GLY A 468 -14.54 22.46 -32.98
N LEU A 469 -13.34 22.03 -32.59
CA LEU A 469 -13.11 20.77 -31.89
C LEU A 469 -12.95 21.00 -30.38
N THR A 470 -13.59 20.15 -29.58
CA THR A 470 -13.47 20.14 -28.13
C THR A 470 -13.04 18.75 -27.63
N PHE A 471 -12.39 18.71 -26.46
CA PHE A 471 -12.04 17.45 -25.81
C PHE A 471 -13.18 16.98 -24.90
N ASN A 472 -13.45 15.69 -24.89
CA ASN A 472 -14.37 15.04 -23.97
C ASN A 472 -13.57 14.30 -22.88
N ASN A 473 -14.27 13.69 -21.92
CA ASN A 473 -13.63 12.93 -20.84
C ASN A 473 -13.29 11.47 -21.22
N SER A 474 -13.22 11.13 -22.51
CA SER A 474 -12.81 9.78 -22.93
C SER A 474 -11.32 9.58 -22.66
N ASN A 475 -10.91 8.33 -22.42
CA ASN A 475 -9.50 7.98 -22.20
C ASN A 475 -8.61 8.41 -23.38
N LEU A 476 -9.12 8.32 -24.61
CA LEU A 476 -8.39 8.75 -25.80
C LEU A 476 -8.18 10.28 -25.83
N HIS A 477 -9.21 11.06 -25.51
CA HIS A 477 -9.09 12.52 -25.46
C HIS A 477 -8.22 12.97 -24.28
N ASN A 478 -8.27 12.28 -23.15
CA ASN A 478 -7.35 12.52 -22.03
C ASN A 478 -5.90 12.24 -22.45
N ALA A 479 -5.64 11.16 -23.22
CA ALA A 479 -4.30 10.87 -23.75
C ALA A 479 -3.81 11.98 -24.70
N TYR A 480 -4.68 12.49 -25.57
CA TYR A 480 -4.35 13.64 -26.43
C TYR A 480 -4.03 14.90 -25.63
N GLN A 481 -4.85 15.24 -24.63
CA GLN A 481 -4.60 16.39 -23.77
C GLN A 481 -3.29 16.23 -22.99
N PHE A 482 -3.03 15.04 -22.46
CA PHE A 482 -1.78 14.72 -21.76
C PHE A 482 -0.56 14.96 -22.65
N LEU A 483 -0.54 14.39 -23.87
CA LEU A 483 0.54 14.57 -24.83
C LEU A 483 0.77 16.05 -25.19
N LEU A 484 -0.31 16.79 -25.46
CA LEU A 484 -0.22 18.23 -25.79
C LEU A 484 0.20 19.10 -24.60
N SER A 485 -0.04 18.64 -23.37
CA SER A 485 0.20 19.43 -22.16
C SER A 485 1.65 19.39 -21.70
N ILE A 486 2.25 18.20 -21.66
CA ILE A 486 3.57 17.99 -21.04
C ILE A 486 4.58 17.28 -21.95
N CYS A 487 4.13 16.63 -23.03
CA CYS A 487 4.99 15.90 -23.97
C CYS A 487 5.09 16.59 -25.34
N PHE A 488 4.83 17.89 -25.44
CA PHE A 488 4.87 18.62 -26.72
C PHE A 488 6.30 18.72 -27.32
N ASN A 489 7.32 18.41 -26.52
CA ASN A 489 8.72 18.27 -26.92
C ASN A 489 9.03 16.92 -27.61
N TYR A 490 8.15 15.92 -27.48
CA TYR A 490 8.35 14.60 -28.05
C TYR A 490 8.12 14.61 -29.56
N SER A 491 8.83 13.73 -30.26
CA SER A 491 8.55 13.44 -31.66
C SER A 491 7.22 12.70 -31.82
N ILE A 492 6.62 12.77 -33.00
CA ILE A 492 5.40 12.02 -33.31
C ILE A 492 5.59 10.51 -33.13
N ILE A 493 6.81 9.99 -33.34
CA ILE A 493 7.15 8.57 -33.16
C ILE A 493 7.08 8.19 -31.68
N GLU A 494 7.64 9.01 -30.79
CA GLU A 494 7.59 8.77 -29.34
C GLU A 494 6.16 8.86 -28.82
N CYS A 495 5.38 9.84 -29.30
CA CYS A 495 3.96 9.95 -28.98
C CYS A 495 3.17 8.73 -29.47
N ASN A 496 3.44 8.23 -30.67
CA ASN A 496 2.79 7.04 -31.21
C ASN A 496 3.17 5.77 -30.46
N LYS A 497 4.45 5.62 -30.08
CA LYS A 497 4.89 4.52 -29.21
C LYS A 497 4.13 4.53 -27.89
N TYR A 498 4.01 5.70 -27.26
CA TYR A 498 3.22 5.86 -26.04
C TYR A 498 1.75 5.47 -26.25
N LEU A 499 1.11 5.90 -27.35
CA LEU A 499 -0.29 5.56 -27.63
C LEU A 499 -0.46 4.04 -27.85
N GLU A 500 0.44 3.41 -28.60
CA GLU A 500 0.43 1.97 -28.86
C GLU A 500 0.62 1.15 -27.59
N ASP A 501 1.57 1.54 -26.72
CA ASP A 501 1.81 0.90 -25.42
C ASP A 501 0.56 0.94 -24.50
N HIS A 502 -0.31 1.93 -24.70
CA HIS A 502 -1.58 2.10 -23.96
C HIS A 502 -2.82 1.68 -24.77
N GLN A 503 -2.63 0.95 -25.89
CA GLN A 503 -3.69 0.41 -26.75
C GLN A 503 -4.60 1.49 -27.39
N PHE A 504 -4.07 2.69 -27.62
CA PHE A 504 -4.73 3.75 -28.38
C PHE A 504 -4.29 3.76 -29.85
N PRO A 505 -5.12 4.27 -30.77
CA PRO A 505 -4.73 4.45 -32.17
C PRO A 505 -3.57 5.45 -32.31
N SER A 506 -2.63 5.15 -33.19
CA SER A 506 -1.55 6.09 -33.55
C SER A 506 -2.09 7.31 -34.30
N LEU A 507 -1.36 8.41 -34.12
CA LEU A 507 -1.52 9.68 -34.81
C LEU A 507 -0.86 9.64 -36.18
N GLY A 508 -1.37 10.45 -37.11
CA GLY A 508 -0.92 10.45 -38.50
C GLY A 508 -1.69 9.46 -39.38
N THR A 509 -1.57 9.64 -40.69
CA THR A 509 -2.28 8.81 -41.70
C THR A 509 -1.34 7.91 -42.49
N ASP A 510 -0.05 8.23 -42.50
CA ASP A 510 0.97 7.50 -43.26
C ASP A 510 1.85 6.74 -42.27
N LYS A 511 1.63 5.42 -42.16
CA LYS A 511 2.61 4.53 -41.55
C LYS A 511 3.77 4.42 -42.52
N ILE A 512 4.93 4.98 -42.15
CA ILE A 512 6.19 4.81 -42.89
C ILE A 512 6.57 3.33 -42.92
#